data_AF-A0A1G2FJI6-F1
#
_entry.id   AF-A0A1G2FJI6-F1
#
_cell.length_a   1.000
_cell.length_b   1.000
_cell.length_c   1.000
_cell.angle_alpha   90.00
_cell.angle_beta   90.00
_cell.angle_gamma   90.00
#
_symmetry.space_group_name_H-M   'P 1'
#
loop_
_entity.id
_entity.type
_entity.pdbx_description
1 polymer ?
#
loop_
_entity_poly.entity_id
_entity_poly.type
_entity_poly.pdbx_seq_one_letter_code
_entity_poly.pdbx_strand_id
1 'polypeptide(L)'
;MTSKRKNMNGLNNYCHDCQKEILVKNKTIKNGVLAVYKEGERSISVLKCRACFEKAPELRNYQNCEVYSRIVGYLRPIRQWNEGKREEYKERREYKLTKA
;
A
#
# COMPACT_ATOMS: atom_id res chain seq x y z
N MET A 1 -19.14 -15.33 -6.37
CA MET A 1 -18.25 -16.40 -6.86
C MET A 1 -17.62 -15.95 -8.19
N THR A 2 -16.47 -15.29 -8.18
CA THR A 2 -15.70 -15.01 -9.40
C THR A 2 -14.35 -15.69 -9.27
N SER A 3 -14.19 -16.75 -10.07
CA SER A 3 -13.00 -17.60 -10.12
C SER A 3 -11.75 -16.76 -10.36
N LYS A 4 -10.92 -16.59 -9.33
CA LYS A 4 -9.52 -16.19 -9.48
C LYS A 4 -8.84 -17.31 -10.26
N ARG A 5 -8.80 -17.18 -11.59
CA ARG A 5 -7.98 -18.04 -12.46
C ARG A 5 -6.52 -17.84 -12.06
N LYS A 6 -6.05 -18.67 -11.12
CA LYS A 6 -4.63 -18.78 -10.76
C LYS A 6 -3.92 -19.35 -11.98
N ASN A 7 -3.16 -18.51 -12.66
CA ASN A 7 -2.29 -18.94 -13.75
C ASN A 7 -1.13 -19.75 -13.14
N MET A 8 -0.85 -20.92 -13.71
CA MET A 8 0.06 -21.96 -13.19
C MET A 8 1.57 -21.58 -13.15
N ASN A 9 1.94 -20.30 -13.16
CA ASN A 9 3.33 -19.84 -13.17
C ASN A 9 3.68 -18.76 -12.14
N GLY A 10 2.84 -18.49 -11.14
CA GLY A 10 3.22 -17.70 -9.95
C GLY A 10 3.57 -16.21 -10.15
N LEU A 11 3.72 -15.71 -11.38
CA LEU A 11 3.88 -14.30 -11.69
C LEU A 11 2.55 -13.66 -12.09
N ASN A 12 2.10 -12.69 -11.30
CA ASN A 12 1.02 -11.79 -11.70
C ASN A 12 1.52 -10.91 -12.85
N ASN A 13 1.02 -11.14 -14.06
CA ASN A 13 1.35 -10.37 -15.26
C ASN A 13 0.68 -8.98 -15.29
N TYR A 14 0.51 -8.31 -14.15
CA TYR A 14 -0.20 -7.04 -14.07
C TYR A 14 0.74 -5.94 -13.61
N CYS A 15 0.56 -4.74 -14.16
CA CYS A 15 1.26 -3.55 -13.71
C CYS A 15 0.89 -3.25 -12.25
N HIS A 16 1.89 -2.97 -11.41
CA HIS A 16 1.70 -2.61 -10.01
C HIS A 16 0.78 -1.39 -9.83
N ASP A 17 0.96 -0.34 -10.64
CA ASP A 17 0.26 0.93 -10.42
C ASP A 17 -1.12 0.99 -11.11
N CYS A 18 -1.22 0.57 -12.38
CA CYS A 18 -2.47 0.67 -13.14
C CYS A 18 -3.24 -0.65 -13.30
N GLN A 19 -2.71 -1.77 -12.79
CA GLN A 19 -3.30 -3.11 -12.90
C GLN A 19 -3.55 -3.59 -14.34
N LYS A 20 -3.02 -2.91 -15.36
CA LYS A 20 -3.09 -3.37 -16.76
C LYS A 20 -2.25 -4.62 -16.97
N GLU A 21 -2.75 -5.52 -17.79
CA GLU A 21 -2.02 -6.73 -18.17
C GLU A 21 -0.75 -6.40 -18.97
N ILE A 22 0.33 -7.08 -18.61
CA ILE A 22 1.65 -6.98 -19.22
C ILE A 22 1.91 -8.29 -19.96
N LEU A 23 2.03 -8.17 -21.28
CA LEU A 23 2.29 -9.32 -22.15
C LEU A 23 3.74 -9.80 -21.96
N VAL A 24 3.90 -10.95 -21.31
CA VAL A 24 5.16 -11.68 -21.20
C VAL A 24 5.16 -12.79 -22.25
N LYS A 25 5.93 -12.63 -23.33
CA LYS A 25 6.11 -13.67 -24.36
C LYS A 25 7.54 -14.15 -24.30
N ASN A 26 7.77 -15.45 -24.12
CA ASN A 26 9.10 -16.09 -24.14
C ASN A 26 10.15 -15.41 -23.23
N LYS A 27 9.77 -15.10 -21.98
CA LYS A 27 10.59 -14.37 -20.99
C LYS A 27 10.94 -12.92 -21.38
N THR A 28 10.39 -12.38 -22.47
CA THR A 28 10.54 -10.99 -22.86
C THR A 28 9.29 -10.18 -22.49
N ILE A 29 9.47 -9.08 -21.76
CA ILE A 29 8.40 -8.17 -21.37
C ILE A 29 8.20 -7.16 -22.52
N LYS A 30 7.05 -7.20 -23.20
CA LYS A 30 6.82 -6.32 -24.37
C LYS A 30 6.29 -4.94 -24.00
N ASN A 31 5.46 -4.85 -22.97
CA ASN A 31 4.70 -3.64 -22.63
C ASN A 31 5.03 -3.06 -21.24
N GLY A 32 6.21 -3.35 -20.72
CA GLY A 32 6.59 -2.95 -19.38
C GLY A 32 8.06 -3.15 -19.08
N VAL A 33 8.39 -2.85 -17.84
CA VAL A 33 9.72 -3.00 -17.26
C VAL A 33 9.59 -3.81 -15.97
N LEU A 34 10.60 -4.63 -15.71
CA LEU A 34 10.77 -5.26 -14.41
C LEU A 34 11.59 -4.31 -13.54
N ALA A 35 10.93 -3.62 -12.61
CA ALA A 35 11.58 -2.71 -11.70
C ALA A 35 12.04 -3.47 -10.45
N VAL A 36 13.33 -3.33 -10.12
CA VAL A 36 13.95 -3.99 -8.98
C VAL A 36 14.31 -2.94 -7.94
N TYR A 37 13.76 -3.08 -6.73
CA TYR A 37 14.02 -2.21 -5.59
C TYR A 37 14.78 -2.99 -4.53
N LYS A 38 15.80 -2.38 -3.95
CA LYS A 38 16.61 -2.97 -2.88
C LYS A 38 16.19 -2.36 -1.55
N GLU A 39 15.80 -3.20 -0.61
CA GLU A 39 15.47 -2.80 0.76
C GLU A 39 16.35 -3.64 1.71
N GLY A 40 17.53 -3.11 2.03
CA GLY A 40 18.58 -3.87 2.72
C GLY A 40 19.01 -5.09 1.90
N GLU A 41 18.87 -6.28 2.50
CA GLU A 41 19.20 -7.56 1.86
C GLU A 41 18.09 -8.11 0.95
N ARG A 42 16.88 -7.55 1.04
CA ARG A 42 15.73 -8.02 0.26
C ARG A 42 15.68 -7.27 -1.07
N SER A 43 15.55 -8.02 -2.16
CA SER A 43 15.26 -7.46 -3.47
C SER A 43 13.80 -7.74 -3.85
N ILE A 44 13.09 -6.67 -4.17
CA ILE A 44 11.67 -6.70 -4.54
C ILE A 44 11.60 -6.43 -6.03
N SER A 45 11.08 -7.39 -6.79
CA SER A 45 10.87 -7.26 -8.22
C SER A 45 9.38 -7.10 -8.52
N VAL A 46 9.03 -6.02 -9.22
CA VAL A 46 7.65 -5.68 -9.58
C VAL A 46 7.55 -5.27 -11.03
N LEU A 47 6.43 -5.61 -11.66
CA LEU A 47 6.17 -5.25 -13.04
C LEU A 47 5.48 -3.89 -13.10
N LYS A 48 6.01 -2.97 -13.91
CA LYS A 48 5.36 -1.69 -14.25
C LYS A 48 5.23 -1.56 -15.75
N CYS A 49 4.11 -1.02 -16.25
CA CYS A 49 4.02 -0.63 -17.66
C CYS A 49 4.90 0.61 -17.91
N ARG A 50 5.34 0.82 -19.15
CA ARG A 50 6.24 1.95 -19.49
C ARG A 50 5.67 3.31 -19.06
N ALA A 51 4.39 3.54 -19.35
CA ALA A 51 3.71 4.78 -18.99
C ALA A 51 3.63 5.03 -17.47
N CYS A 52 3.46 3.98 -16.64
CA CYS A 52 3.48 4.14 -15.18
C CYS A 52 4.89 4.34 -14.65
N PHE A 53 5.87 3.62 -15.21
CA PHE A 53 7.26 3.76 -14.82
C PHE A 53 7.83 5.16 -15.14
N GLU A 54 7.51 5.72 -16.31
CA GLU A 54 7.91 7.08 -16.70
C GLU A 54 7.25 8.15 -15.84
N LYS A 55 5.99 7.94 -15.41
CA LYS A 55 5.29 8.87 -14.52
C LYS A 55 5.85 8.86 -13.10
N ALA A 56 6.10 7.68 -12.55
CA ALA A 56 6.58 7.49 -11.20
C ALA A 56 7.39 6.18 -11.12
N PRO A 57 8.74 6.26 -11.18
CA PRO A 57 9.57 5.08 -11.02
C PRO A 57 9.47 4.52 -9.60
N GLU A 58 9.16 5.31 -8.57
CA GLU A 58 9.05 4.85 -7.17
C GLU A 58 7.77 4.03 -6.86
N LEU A 59 7.81 3.22 -5.80
CA LEU A 59 6.65 2.48 -5.31
C LEU A 59 5.96 3.23 -4.16
N ARG A 60 4.91 3.99 -4.46
CA ARG A 60 4.19 4.79 -3.44
C ARG A 60 3.24 3.96 -2.56
N ASN A 61 2.79 2.82 -3.06
CA ASN A 61 1.75 1.97 -2.45
C ASN A 61 2.25 0.54 -2.21
N TYR A 62 3.54 0.37 -1.91
CA TYR A 62 4.14 -0.93 -1.64
C TYR A 62 3.94 -1.38 -0.19
N GLN A 63 4.30 -0.53 0.76
CA GLN A 63 4.12 -0.77 2.19
C GLN A 63 3.28 0.34 2.80
N ASN A 64 2.39 -0.05 3.71
CA ASN A 64 1.59 0.93 4.43
C ASN A 64 2.49 1.71 5.40
N CYS A 65 2.49 3.04 5.29
CA CYS A 65 3.21 3.88 6.24
C CYS A 65 2.66 3.68 7.66
N GLU A 66 3.55 3.50 8.64
CA GLU A 66 3.17 3.47 10.04
C GLU A 66 3.27 4.88 10.62
N VAL A 67 2.14 5.39 11.12
CA VAL A 67 2.05 6.75 11.65
C VAL A 67 2.14 6.68 13.17
N TYR A 68 3.04 7.47 13.75
CA TYR A 68 3.24 7.58 15.20
C TYR A 68 2.73 8.91 15.70
N SER A 69 2.14 8.91 16.91
CA SER A 69 1.74 10.12 17.61
C SER A 69 2.23 10.07 19.06
N ARG A 70 2.48 11.25 19.64
CA ARG A 70 2.90 11.42 21.04
C ARG A 70 1.70 11.86 21.87
N ILE A 71 1.15 10.94 22.67
CA ILE A 71 -0.05 11.22 23.51
C ILE A 71 0.31 11.43 25.00
N VAL A 72 1.17 10.58 25.58
CA VAL A 72 1.53 10.59 27.01
C VAL A 72 3.05 10.68 27.23
N GLY A 73 3.73 11.46 26.39
CA GLY A 73 5.17 11.71 26.51
C GLY A 73 6.08 10.81 25.67
N TYR A 74 5.57 9.70 25.11
CA TYR A 74 6.32 8.85 24.16
C TYR A 74 5.54 8.58 22.86
N LEU A 75 6.26 8.15 21.82
CA LEU A 75 5.68 7.83 20.50
C LEU A 75 5.00 6.46 20.53
N ARG A 76 3.72 6.41 20.12
CA ARG A 76 2.95 5.17 19.95
C ARG A 76 2.42 5.04 18.52
N PRO A 77 2.45 3.83 17.93
CA PRO A 77 1.82 3.61 16.63
C PRO A 77 0.31 3.82 16.74
N ILE A 78 -0.25 4.66 15.87
CA ILE A 78 -1.69 4.97 15.86
C ILE A 78 -2.50 3.74 15.48
N ARG A 79 -1.94 2.84 14.66
CA ARG A 79 -2.61 1.58 14.27
C ARG A 79 -2.86 0.64 15.45
N GLN A 80 -2.10 0.78 16.54
CA GLN A 80 -2.23 -0.02 17.77
C GLN A 80 -3.12 0.66 18.82
N TRP A 81 -4.01 1.57 18.42
CA TRP A 81 -4.92 2.22 19.35
C TRP A 81 -5.89 1.21 19.97
N ASN A 82 -5.89 1.10 21.30
CA ASN A 82 -6.73 0.17 22.05
C ASN A 82 -8.22 0.37 21.73
N GLU A 83 -8.95 -0.73 21.54
CA GLU A 83 -10.36 -0.68 21.17
C GLU A 83 -11.21 0.08 22.18
N GLY A 84 -10.97 -0.15 23.48
CA GLY A 84 -11.68 0.54 24.56
C GLY A 84 -11.48 2.06 24.56
N LYS A 85 -10.31 2.56 24.13
CA LYS A 85 -10.08 4.01 24.01
C LYS A 85 -10.81 4.62 22.81
N ARG A 86 -11.06 3.85 21.74
CA ARG A 86 -11.91 4.31 20.63
C ARG A 86 -13.37 4.42 21.09
N GLU A 87 -13.83 3.45 21.89
CA GLU A 87 -15.21 3.47 22.40
C GLU A 87 -15.41 4.58 23.42
N GLU A 88 -14.49 4.74 24.39
CA GLU A 88 -14.50 5.86 25.35
C GLU A 88 -14.55 7.21 24.62
N TYR A 89 -13.83 7.37 23.51
CA TYR A 89 -13.87 8.61 22.72
C TYR A 89 -15.24 8.88 22.09
N LYS A 90 -15.95 7.85 21.58
CA LYS A 90 -17.30 8.00 21.02
C LYS A 90 -18.33 8.41 22.06
N GLU A 91 -18.14 7.98 23.31
CA GLU A 91 -19.03 8.31 24.42
C GLU A 91 -18.83 9.74 24.94
N ARG A 92 -17.74 10.41 24.57
CA ARG A 92 -17.47 11.80 25.00
C ARG A 92 -18.52 12.74 24.43
N ARG A 93 -19.02 13.64 25.28
CA ARG A 93 -19.95 14.71 24.91
C ARG A 93 -19.27 16.06 25.07
N GLU A 94 -19.39 16.90 24.06
CA GLU A 94 -18.89 18.27 24.10
C GLU A 94 -19.85 19.17 24.88
N TYR A 95 -19.31 20.14 25.62
CA TYR A 95 -20.12 21.17 26.25
C TYR A 95 -20.61 22.14 25.18
N LYS A 96 -21.92 22.39 25.15
CA LYS A 96 -22.47 23.45 24.32
C LYS A 96 -22.15 24.79 24.97
N LEU A 97 -21.29 25.58 24.34
CA LEU A 97 -21.09 26.97 24.72
C LEU A 97 -22.37 27.74 24.37
N THR A 98 -23.23 27.99 25.33
CA THR A 98 -24.28 29.01 25.19
C THR A 98 -23.59 30.37 25.17
N LYS A 99 -23.72 31.10 24.06
CA LYS A 99 -23.29 32.50 24.00
C LYS A 99 -24.02 33.28 25.10
N ALA A 100 -23.27 34.07 25.85
CA ALA A 100 -23.81 35.03 26.81
C ALA A 100 -24.55 36.16 26.09
#